data_AF-A0A535H9Y6-F1
#
_entry.id   AF-A0A535H9Y6-F1
#
_cell.length_a   1.000
_cell.length_b   1.000
_cell.length_c   1.000
_cell.angle_alpha   90.00
_cell.angle_beta   90.00
_cell.angle_gamma   90.00
#
_symmetry.space_group_name_H-M   'P 1'
#
loop_
_entity.id
_entity.type
_entity.pdbx_description
1 polymer ?
#
loop_
_entity_poly.entity_id
_entity_poly.type
_entity_poly.pdbx_seq_one_letter_code
_entity_poly.pdbx_strand_id
1 'polypeptide(L)'
;MVVLSATVLGAATTGMLLGHWYLVTPALTNRPLLRAIGLLLASLILQAILFPLTLSGLAHGSGSLTHPLSLSPVLSVLWALGAVLLPLLAAGLALPTCRLRSFMSTTGLLYLAMIVILPGQLLGQLLFFVAASA
;
A
#
# COMPACT_ATOMS: atom_id res chain seq x y z
N MET A 1 6.67 11.56 1.26
CA MET A 1 5.44 10.82 0.91
C MET A 1 5.48 10.25 -0.50
N VAL A 2 5.73 11.06 -1.53
CA VAL A 2 5.75 10.59 -2.95
C VAL A 2 6.68 9.39 -3.20
N VAL A 3 7.87 9.37 -2.60
CA VAL A 3 8.81 8.23 -2.75
C VAL A 3 8.22 6.94 -2.18
N LEU A 4 7.55 7.00 -1.02
CA LEU A 4 6.91 5.82 -0.41
C LEU A 4 5.75 5.31 -1.27
N SER A 5 4.90 6.21 -1.73
CA SER A 5 3.78 5.90 -2.63
C SER A 5 4.28 5.25 -3.93
N ALA A 6 5.38 5.76 -4.50
CA ALA A 6 6.02 5.19 -5.68
C ALA A 6 6.59 3.79 -5.42
N THR A 7 7.22 3.56 -4.25
CA THR A 7 7.72 2.23 -3.88
C THR A 7 6.61 1.21 -3.68
N VAL A 8 5.49 1.60 -3.04
CA VAL A 8 4.34 0.72 -2.81
C VAL A 8 3.66 0.36 -4.13
N LEU A 9 3.39 1.36 -4.98
CA LEU A 9 2.78 1.13 -6.29
C LEU A 9 3.71 0.30 -7.19
N GLY A 10 4.99 0.64 -7.23
CA GLY A 10 6.01 -0.08 -7.99
C GLY A 10 6.14 -1.54 -7.55
N ALA A 11 6.22 -1.80 -6.24
CA ALA A 11 6.28 -3.16 -5.70
C ALA A 11 5.03 -3.98 -6.04
N ALA A 12 3.83 -3.38 -5.98
CA ALA A 12 2.58 -4.03 -6.36
C ALA A 12 2.57 -4.40 -7.85
N THR A 13 2.91 -3.45 -8.73
CA THR A 13 2.95 -3.67 -10.18
C THR A 13 4.02 -4.70 -10.57
N THR A 14 5.22 -4.60 -10.00
CA THR A 14 6.28 -5.59 -10.24
C THR A 14 5.85 -6.97 -9.76
N GLY A 15 5.27 -7.10 -8.56
CA GLY A 15 4.77 -8.36 -8.04
C GLY A 15 3.69 -8.99 -8.93
N MET A 16 2.74 -8.17 -9.40
CA MET A 16 1.67 -8.60 -10.30
C MET A 16 2.22 -9.09 -11.65
N LEU A 17 3.08 -8.29 -12.30
CA LEU A 17 3.71 -8.65 -13.58
C LEU A 17 4.51 -9.95 -13.44
N LEU A 18 5.28 -10.08 -12.36
CA LEU A 18 6.06 -11.28 -12.11
C LEU A 18 5.15 -12.50 -11.99
N GLY A 19 4.09 -12.41 -11.18
CA GLY A 19 3.15 -13.51 -11.03
C GLY A 19 2.48 -13.92 -12.35
N HIS A 20 2.21 -12.97 -13.26
CA HIS A 20 1.65 -13.28 -14.58
C HIS A 20 2.65 -14.06 -15.44
N TRP A 21 3.93 -13.70 -15.38
CA TRP A 21 5.01 -14.45 -16.02
C TRP A 21 5.15 -15.89 -15.46
N TYR A 22 4.90 -16.11 -14.16
CA TYR A 22 4.88 -17.46 -13.57
C TYR A 22 3.76 -18.36 -14.12
N LEU A 23 2.65 -17.79 -14.60
CA LEU A 23 1.58 -18.56 -15.23
C LEU A 23 1.98 -19.12 -16.60
N VAL A 24 2.85 -18.41 -17.32
CA VAL A 24 3.29 -18.78 -18.67
C VAL A 24 4.58 -19.61 -18.64
N THR A 25 5.40 -19.49 -17.58
CA THR A 25 6.67 -20.23 -17.45
C THR A 25 6.82 -20.85 -16.05
N PRO A 26 6.26 -22.05 -15.81
CA PRO A 26 6.18 -22.66 -14.47
C PRO A 26 7.51 -23.11 -13.84
N ALA A 27 8.64 -23.02 -14.58
CA ALA A 27 9.94 -23.55 -14.17
C ALA A 27 10.78 -22.62 -13.27
N LEU A 28 10.24 -21.47 -12.87
CA LEU A 28 10.98 -20.45 -12.12
C LEU A 28 10.91 -20.67 -10.60
N THR A 29 11.97 -20.28 -9.90
CA THR A 29 12.09 -20.38 -8.44
C THR A 29 11.14 -19.39 -7.75
N ASN A 30 10.40 -19.76 -6.70
CA ASN A 30 9.45 -18.86 -6.00
C ASN A 30 10.08 -17.66 -5.26
N ARG A 31 11.41 -17.61 -5.15
CA ARG A 31 12.16 -16.64 -4.34
C ARG A 31 11.93 -15.17 -4.75
N PRO A 32 12.04 -14.75 -6.03
CA PRO A 32 11.80 -13.37 -6.43
C PRO A 32 10.35 -12.91 -6.22
N LEU A 33 9.35 -13.77 -6.40
CA LEU A 33 7.96 -13.42 -6.14
C LEU A 33 7.72 -13.17 -4.64
N LEU A 34 8.23 -14.06 -3.77
CA LEU A 34 8.19 -13.85 -2.32
C LEU A 34 8.93 -12.59 -1.88
N ARG A 35 10.05 -12.25 -2.51
CA ARG A 35 10.76 -10.98 -2.24
C ARG A 35 9.92 -9.77 -2.64
N ALA A 36 9.24 -9.80 -3.78
CA ALA A 36 8.37 -8.71 -4.22
C ALA A 36 7.20 -8.51 -3.25
N ILE A 37 6.54 -9.59 -2.81
CA ILE A 37 5.46 -9.52 -1.81
C ILE A 37 6.00 -8.99 -0.47
N GLY A 38 7.19 -9.45 -0.05
CA GLY A 38 7.84 -8.97 1.16
C GLY A 38 8.18 -7.47 1.10
N LEU A 39 8.69 -6.99 -0.03
CA LEU A 39 8.96 -5.57 -0.26
C LEU A 39 7.67 -4.73 -0.25
N LEU A 40 6.60 -5.24 -0.87
CA LEU A 40 5.28 -4.60 -0.83
C LEU A 40 4.77 -4.47 0.61
N LEU A 41 4.81 -5.56 1.39
CA LEU A 41 4.39 -5.55 2.79
C LEU A 41 5.24 -4.59 3.63
N ALA A 42 6.57 -4.63 3.51
CA ALA A 42 7.46 -3.73 4.23
C ALA A 42 7.16 -2.26 3.89
N SER A 43 6.93 -1.96 2.61
CA SER A 43 6.59 -0.61 2.16
C SER A 43 5.22 -0.14 2.68
N LEU A 44 4.22 -1.03 2.70
CA LEU A 44 2.88 -0.74 3.25
C LEU A 44 2.94 -0.49 4.77
N ILE A 45 3.69 -1.29 5.52
CA ILE A 45 3.88 -1.09 6.97
C ILE A 45 4.58 0.23 7.22
N LEU A 46 5.64 0.52 6.47
CA LEU A 46 6.36 1.79 6.60
C LEU A 46 5.45 2.97 6.27
N GLN A 47 4.58 2.84 5.28
CA GLN A 47 3.58 3.85 4.94
C GLN A 47 2.57 4.08 6.07
N ALA A 48 2.07 3.00 6.66
CA ALA A 48 1.11 3.04 7.75
C ALA A 48 1.65 3.79 8.99
N ILE A 49 2.97 3.75 9.21
CA ILE A 49 3.63 4.42 10.33
C ILE A 49 4.02 5.86 9.97
N LEU A 50 4.66 6.07 8.82
CA LEU A 50 5.22 7.38 8.46
C LEU A 50 4.14 8.39 8.11
N PHE A 51 3.02 7.97 7.50
CA PHE A 51 1.95 8.89 7.12
C PHE A 51 1.32 9.61 8.32
N PRO A 52 0.80 8.92 9.37
CA PRO A 52 0.26 9.60 10.55
C PRO A 52 1.34 10.39 11.31
N LEU A 53 2.59 9.92 11.31
CA LEU A 53 3.69 10.64 11.94
C LEU A 53 3.95 12.00 11.26
N THR A 54 3.94 12.05 9.92
CA THR A 54 4.07 13.32 9.19
C THR A 54 2.88 14.24 9.37
N LEU A 55 1.67 13.68 9.43
CA LEU A 55 0.45 14.45 9.66
C LEU A 55 0.43 15.06 11.08
N SER A 56 0.91 14.31 12.08
CA SER A 56 1.09 14.79 13.44
C SER A 56 2.20 15.84 13.53
N GLY A 57 3.33 15.65 12.84
CA GLY A 57 4.44 16.61 12.80
C GLY A 57 4.03 17.97 12.23
N LEU A 58 3.19 18.00 11.19
CA LEU A 58 2.62 19.23 10.63
C LEU A 58 1.70 19.98 11.62
N ALA A 59 0.99 19.25 12.49
CA ALA A 59 0.06 19.81 13.47
C ALA A 59 0.74 20.54 14.65
N HIS A 60 2.05 20.33 14.87
CA HIS A 60 2.77 21.00 15.95
C HIS A 60 2.99 22.51 15.70
N GLY A 61 2.75 22.99 14.46
CA GLY A 61 2.78 24.42 14.13
C GLY A 61 1.49 25.18 14.46
N SER A 62 0.38 24.49 14.73
CA SER A 62 -0.95 25.08 14.84
C SER A 62 -1.71 24.60 16.09
N GLY A 63 -1.10 24.70 17.28
CA GLY A 63 -1.78 24.88 18.58
C GLY A 63 -2.90 23.92 19.02
N SER A 64 -3.23 22.87 18.29
CA SER A 64 -4.35 21.99 18.58
C SER A 64 -4.05 20.57 18.11
N LEU A 65 -3.65 19.73 19.06
CA LEU A 65 -3.24 18.33 18.86
C LEU A 65 -4.34 17.41 18.30
N THR A 66 -5.53 17.92 18.00
CA THR A 66 -6.72 17.11 17.69
C THR A 66 -7.27 17.28 16.27
N HIS A 67 -6.77 18.21 15.46
CA HIS A 67 -7.46 18.62 14.23
C HIS A 67 -7.10 17.93 12.88
N PRO A 68 -5.91 17.35 12.63
CA PRO A 68 -5.59 16.82 11.29
C PRO A 68 -6.42 15.58 10.91
N LEU A 69 -6.79 14.75 11.89
CA LEU A 69 -7.69 13.60 11.70
C LEU A 69 -9.17 14.01 11.72
N SER A 70 -9.52 15.18 12.27
CA SER A 70 -10.91 15.66 12.38
C SER A 70 -11.34 16.56 11.21
N LEU A 71 -10.41 17.05 10.38
CA LEU A 71 -10.75 17.86 9.19
C LEU A 71 -11.59 17.09 8.17
N SER A 72 -11.36 15.78 8.04
CA SER A 72 -12.21 14.89 7.23
C SER A 72 -12.06 13.42 7.68
N PRO A 73 -12.79 12.98 8.73
CA PRO A 73 -12.70 11.61 9.23
C PRO A 73 -13.02 10.58 8.13
N VAL A 74 -13.92 10.92 7.21
CA VAL A 74 -14.25 10.11 6.04
C VAL A 74 -13.03 9.87 5.15
N LEU A 75 -12.27 10.92 4.83
CA LEU A 75 -11.12 10.85 3.91
C LEU A 75 -9.96 10.09 4.56
N SER A 76 -9.77 10.25 5.88
CA SER A 76 -8.81 9.47 6.67
C SER A 76 -9.15 7.98 6.71
N VAL A 77 -10.43 7.63 6.90
CA VAL A 77 -10.90 6.24 6.87
C VAL A 77 -10.75 5.64 5.48
N LEU A 78 -11.13 6.36 4.43
CA LEU A 78 -10.99 5.90 3.04
C LEU A 78 -9.51 5.70 2.66
N TRP A 79 -8.63 6.60 3.09
CA TRP A 79 -7.19 6.43 2.93
C TRP A 79 -6.67 5.20 3.68
N ALA A 80 -7.03 5.04 4.96
CA ALA A 80 -6.59 3.90 5.75
C ALA A 80 -7.08 2.57 5.14
N LEU A 81 -8.31 2.53 4.64
CA LEU A 81 -8.88 1.36 4.01
C LEU A 81 -8.21 1.04 2.67
N GLY A 82 -8.07 2.04 1.79
CA GLY A 82 -7.60 1.86 0.42
C GLY A 82 -6.07 1.85 0.26
N ALA A 83 -5.35 2.65 1.04
CA ALA A 83 -3.89 2.74 0.92
C ALA A 83 -3.14 1.75 1.81
N VAL A 84 -3.79 1.23 2.86
CA VAL A 84 -3.14 0.39 3.88
C VAL A 84 -3.88 -0.92 4.10
N LEU A 85 -5.12 -0.90 4.59
CA LEU A 85 -5.81 -2.10 5.10
C LEU A 85 -6.04 -3.15 4.01
N LEU A 86 -6.72 -2.76 2.92
CA LEU A 86 -7.03 -3.66 1.79
C LEU A 86 -5.76 -4.16 1.09
N PRO A 87 -4.77 -3.32 0.74
CA PRO A 87 -3.52 -3.78 0.14
C PRO A 87 -2.72 -4.71 1.06
N LEU A 88 -2.71 -4.44 2.36
CA LEU A 88 -1.96 -5.24 3.34
C LEU A 88 -2.62 -6.59 3.56
N LEU A 89 -3.95 -6.66 3.59
CA LEU A 89 -4.70 -7.92 3.55
C LEU A 89 -4.40 -8.71 2.27
N ALA A 90 -4.50 -8.06 1.11
CA ALA A 90 -4.26 -8.70 -0.17
C ALA A 90 -2.82 -9.22 -0.30
N ALA A 91 -1.82 -8.42 0.07
CA ALA A 91 -0.40 -8.82 0.06
C ALA A 91 -0.11 -9.89 1.13
N GLY A 92 -0.74 -9.80 2.30
CA GLY A 92 -0.65 -10.78 3.38
C GLY A 92 -1.19 -12.15 2.97
N LEU A 93 -2.29 -12.17 2.22
CA LEU A 93 -2.88 -13.39 1.64
C LEU A 93 -2.11 -13.88 0.40
N ALA A 94 -1.47 -12.97 -0.34
CA ALA A 94 -0.61 -13.32 -1.47
C ALA A 94 0.62 -14.13 -1.03
N LEU A 95 1.11 -13.90 0.20
CA LEU A 95 2.29 -14.56 0.74
C LEU A 95 2.12 -16.09 0.94
N PRO A 96 1.09 -16.60 1.65
CA PRO A 96 0.85 -18.04 1.76
C PRO A 96 0.40 -18.67 0.44
N THR A 97 -0.41 -17.98 -0.37
CA THR A 97 -0.83 -18.50 -1.69
C THR A 97 0.34 -18.69 -2.64
N CYS A 98 1.33 -17.79 -2.59
CA CYS A 98 2.58 -17.94 -3.32
C CYS A 98 3.42 -19.14 -2.81
N ARG A 99 3.42 -19.43 -1.51
CA ARG A 99 4.12 -20.59 -0.94
C ARG A 99 3.49 -21.91 -1.36
N LEU A 100 2.16 -21.92 -1.51
CA LEU A 100 1.37 -23.06 -2.00
C LEU A 100 1.45 -23.25 -3.54
N ARG A 101 2.26 -22.44 -4.25
CA ARG A 101 2.39 -22.44 -5.73
C ARG A 101 1.07 -22.18 -6.47
N SER A 102 0.08 -21.58 -5.81
CA SER A 102 -1.16 -21.13 -6.45
C SER A 102 -0.96 -19.76 -7.10
N PHE A 103 -0.22 -19.73 -8.20
CA PHE A 103 0.18 -18.48 -8.85
C PHE A 103 -1.01 -17.68 -9.39
N MET A 104 -2.05 -18.36 -9.88
CA MET A 104 -3.26 -17.70 -10.42
C MET A 104 -4.00 -16.89 -9.35
N SER A 105 -4.10 -17.43 -8.13
CA SER A 105 -4.69 -16.73 -7.00
C SER A 105 -3.77 -15.63 -6.48
N THR A 106 -2.47 -15.91 -6.38
CA THR A 106 -1.45 -14.95 -5.94
C THR A 106 -1.46 -13.69 -6.82
N THR A 107 -1.53 -13.87 -8.15
CA THR A 107 -1.62 -12.75 -9.09
C THR A 107 -2.90 -11.94 -8.92
N GLY A 108 -4.03 -12.61 -8.69
CA GLY A 108 -5.31 -11.94 -8.47
C GLY A 108 -5.28 -11.04 -7.23
N LEU A 109 -4.66 -11.51 -6.15
CA LEU A 109 -4.48 -10.74 -4.92
C LEU A 109 -3.55 -9.54 -5.11
N LEU A 110 -2.43 -9.72 -5.83
CA LEU A 110 -1.52 -8.61 -6.14
C LEU A 110 -2.15 -7.57 -7.07
N TYR A 111 -3.00 -8.02 -8.00
CA TYR A 111 -3.78 -7.12 -8.85
C TYR A 111 -4.78 -6.28 -8.04
N LEU A 112 -5.50 -6.93 -7.12
CA LEU A 112 -6.43 -6.24 -6.22
C LEU A 112 -5.68 -5.22 -5.35
N ALA A 113 -4.53 -5.60 -4.80
CA ALA A 113 -3.67 -4.67 -4.07
C ALA A 113 -3.29 -3.46 -4.94
N MET A 114 -2.81 -3.69 -6.17
CA MET A 114 -2.40 -2.63 -7.10
C MET A 114 -3.53 -1.64 -7.40
N ILE A 115 -4.72 -2.13 -7.76
CA ILE A 115 -5.88 -1.30 -8.12
C ILE A 115 -6.34 -0.45 -6.93
N VAL A 116 -6.28 -0.99 -5.71
CA VAL A 116 -6.78 -0.31 -4.51
C VAL A 116 -5.75 0.67 -3.96
N ILE A 117 -4.45 0.37 -4.07
CA ILE A 117 -3.37 1.29 -3.70
C ILE A 117 -3.49 2.60 -4.47
N LEU A 118 -3.76 2.57 -5.78
CA LEU A 118 -3.74 3.75 -6.64
C LEU A 118 -4.68 4.89 -6.17
N PRO A 119 -6.01 4.68 -5.99
CA PRO A 119 -6.90 5.67 -5.40
C PRO A 119 -6.57 5.96 -3.93
N GLY A 120 -6.09 4.96 -3.17
CA GLY A 120 -5.62 5.15 -1.80
C GLY A 120 -4.50 6.19 -1.69
N GLN A 121 -3.50 6.15 -2.59
CA GLN A 121 -2.41 7.13 -2.59
C GLN A 121 -2.91 8.54 -2.94
N LEU A 122 -3.82 8.66 -3.92
CA LEU A 122 -4.43 9.94 -4.29
C LEU A 122 -5.17 10.59 -3.11
N LEU A 123 -5.92 9.79 -2.35
CA LEU A 123 -6.57 10.24 -1.11
C LEU A 123 -5.55 10.70 -0.06
N GLY A 124 -4.40 10.04 0.02
CA GLY A 124 -3.31 10.41 0.95
C GLY A 124 -2.69 11.76 0.59
N GLN A 125 -2.49 12.03 -0.69
CA GLN A 125 -2.04 13.34 -1.18
C GLN A 125 -3.09 14.43 -0.96
N LEU A 126 -4.37 14.13 -1.16
CA LEU A 126 -5.47 15.05 -0.84
C LEU A 126 -5.51 15.39 0.66
N LEU A 127 -5.41 14.39 1.53
CA LEU A 127 -5.32 14.60 2.99
C LEU A 127 -4.14 15.49 3.37
N PHE A 128 -2.97 15.21 2.80
CA PHE A 128 -1.76 16.01 3.06
C PHE A 128 -1.93 17.46 2.60
N PHE A 129 -2.52 17.68 1.42
CA PHE A 129 -2.81 19.02 0.90
C PHE A 129 -3.79 19.78 1.79
N VAL A 130 -4.90 19.14 2.18
CA VAL A 130 -5.90 19.74 3.09
C VAL A 130 -5.28 20.10 4.44
N ALA A 131 -4.49 19.19 5.02
CA ALA A 131 -3.80 19.43 6.30
C ALA A 131 -2.74 20.54 6.22
N ALA A 132 -2.09 20.73 5.07
CA ALA A 132 -1.12 21.81 4.86
C ALA A 132 -1.77 23.18 4.56
N SER A 133 -3.01 23.18 4.04
CA SER A 133 -3.77 24.39 3.72
C SER A 133 -4.59 24.95 4.89
N ALA A 134 -4.72 24.19 5.97
CA ALA A 134 -5.45 24.53 7.19
C ALA A 134 -4.50 25.15 8.23
#